data_AF-V2XN80-F1
#
_entry.id   AF-V2XN80-F1
#
_cell.length_a   1.000
_cell.length_b   1.000
_cell.length_c   1.000
_cell.angle_alpha   90.00
_cell.angle_beta   90.00
_cell.angle_gamma   90.00
#
_symmetry.space_group_name_H-M   'P 1'
#
loop_
_entity.id
_entity.type
_entity.pdbx_description
1 polymer ?
#
loop_
_entity_poly.entity_id
_entity_poly.type
_entity_poly.pdbx_seq_one_letter_code
_entity_poly.pdbx_strand_id
1 'polypeptide(L)'
;MSGINAQTGAPKPPSETVEPTRSDTVPQQGSTQPGDGSTVHEGQPQRVVEAPAEQPHLSFKEQVIGVAQKTRGTVLNKPELKEHGQQVLEGRAPATKPGHE
;
A
#
# COMPACT_ATOMS: atom_id res chain seq x y z
N MET A 1 32.78 -62.41 12.10
CA MET A 1 32.92 -61.78 13.43
C MET A 1 32.97 -60.27 13.24
N SER A 2 32.06 -59.55 13.92
CA SER A 2 32.07 -58.13 14.34
C SER A 2 32.71 -57.06 13.44
N GLY A 3 32.11 -55.90 13.16
CA GLY A 3 30.95 -55.25 13.77
C GLY A 3 30.75 -53.87 13.12
N ILE A 4 29.53 -53.37 13.23
CA ILE A 4 28.99 -52.17 12.58
C ILE A 4 29.52 -50.94 13.34
N ASN A 5 30.32 -50.08 12.70
CA ASN A 5 30.72 -48.80 13.31
C ASN A 5 29.57 -47.80 13.15
N ALA A 6 28.86 -47.59 14.26
CA ALA A 6 27.73 -46.68 14.35
C ALA A 6 28.15 -45.23 14.05
N GLN A 7 27.53 -44.64 13.02
CA GLN A 7 27.49 -43.21 12.82
C GLN A 7 26.66 -42.60 13.95
N THR A 8 27.31 -42.09 14.99
CA THR A 8 26.65 -41.27 16.01
C THR A 8 26.45 -39.87 15.45
N GLY A 9 25.34 -39.67 14.75
CA GLY A 9 24.78 -38.34 14.49
C GLY A 9 24.20 -37.76 15.78
N ALA A 10 25.04 -37.09 16.57
CA ALA A 10 24.57 -36.27 17.68
C ALA A 10 24.24 -34.87 17.14
N PRO A 11 23.02 -34.33 17.35
CA PRO A 11 22.72 -32.95 17.03
C PRO A 11 23.58 -32.02 17.90
N LYS A 12 24.39 -31.17 17.26
CA LYS A 12 25.19 -30.15 17.94
C LYS A 12 24.21 -29.20 18.67
N PRO A 13 24.40 -28.88 19.96
CA PRO A 13 23.52 -27.95 20.67
C PRO A 13 23.57 -26.56 19.99
N PRO A 14 22.43 -25.84 19.87
CA PRO A 14 22.35 -24.55 19.16
C PRO A 14 22.89 -23.41 20.02
N SER A 15 24.12 -23.53 20.49
CA SER A 15 24.81 -22.47 21.23
C SER A 15 26.22 -22.30 20.69
N GLU A 16 26.31 -22.08 19.38
CA GLU A 16 27.41 -21.32 18.80
C GLU A 16 26.90 -19.89 18.63
N THR A 17 27.25 -19.04 19.59
CA THR A 17 27.03 -17.60 19.48
C THR A 17 27.99 -17.10 18.39
N VAL A 18 27.46 -16.68 17.25
CA VAL A 18 28.27 -16.07 16.19
C VAL A 18 28.68 -14.67 16.64
N GLU A 19 29.96 -14.33 16.47
CA GLU A 19 30.48 -12.99 16.75
C GLU A 19 29.75 -11.92 15.91
N PRO A 20 29.39 -10.76 16.48
CA PRO A 20 28.72 -9.70 15.72
C PRO A 20 29.59 -9.20 14.56
N THR A 21 29.12 -9.39 13.33
CA THR A 21 29.74 -8.77 12.15
C THR A 21 29.51 -7.26 12.20
N ARG A 22 30.58 -6.47 12.34
CA ARG A 22 30.52 -5.02 12.12
C ARG A 22 30.52 -4.74 10.62
N SER A 23 29.56 -3.93 10.18
CA SER A 23 29.58 -3.38 8.82
C SER A 23 30.12 -1.95 8.90
N ASP A 24 31.22 -1.68 8.20
CA ASP A 24 31.79 -0.33 8.03
C ASP A 24 31.19 0.41 6.83
N THR A 25 30.22 -0.19 6.14
CA THR A 25 29.53 0.45 5.02
C THR A 25 28.67 1.60 5.54
N VAL A 26 28.85 2.79 4.96
CA VAL A 26 27.99 3.95 5.26
C VAL A 26 26.53 3.56 5.06
N PRO A 27 25.63 3.80 6.03
CA PRO A 27 24.20 3.58 5.84
C PRO A 27 23.75 4.35 4.60
N GLN A 28 23.02 3.70 3.70
CA GLN A 28 22.42 4.40 2.57
C GLN A 28 21.30 5.29 3.11
N GLN A 29 21.65 6.49 3.59
CA GLN A 29 20.67 7.49 3.98
C GLN A 29 20.09 8.07 2.70
N GLY A 30 18.97 7.49 2.27
CA GLY A 30 18.11 8.10 1.28
C GLY A 30 17.71 9.49 1.77
N SER A 31 17.77 10.47 0.89
CA SER A 31 17.38 11.83 1.21
C SER A 31 15.92 11.87 1.65
N THR A 32 15.68 12.42 2.84
CA THR A 32 14.34 12.67 3.37
C THR A 32 13.92 14.12 3.15
N GLN A 33 14.66 14.89 2.34
CA GLN A 33 14.22 16.23 2.01
C GLN A 33 12.93 16.15 1.20
N PRO A 34 11.89 16.90 1.59
CA PRO A 34 10.71 17.08 0.75
C PRO A 34 11.16 17.70 -0.58
N GLY A 35 11.29 16.88 -1.63
CA GLY A 35 11.80 17.32 -2.93
C GLY A 35 12.55 16.25 -3.74
N ASP A 36 13.19 15.28 -3.08
CA ASP A 36 14.13 14.34 -3.75
C ASP A 36 13.50 13.23 -4.60
N GLY A 37 12.20 13.33 -4.86
CA GLY A 37 11.47 12.48 -5.82
C GLY A 37 10.35 13.22 -6.55
N SER A 38 10.30 14.56 -6.49
CA SER A 38 9.17 15.35 -6.99
C SER A 38 9.32 15.74 -8.46
N THR A 39 9.53 14.78 -9.35
CA THR A 39 9.25 14.97 -10.79
C THR A 39 8.01 14.17 -11.16
N VAL A 40 6.84 14.68 -10.77
CA VAL A 40 5.56 14.26 -11.34
C VAL A 40 5.58 14.67 -12.81
N HIS A 41 5.33 13.73 -13.71
CA HIS A 41 5.60 13.86 -15.14
C HIS A 41 4.73 14.97 -15.77
N GLU A 42 5.27 16.17 -15.96
CA GLU A 42 4.58 17.27 -16.65
C GLU A 42 4.67 17.18 -18.19
N GLY A 43 5.21 16.09 -18.76
CA GLY A 43 5.56 16.08 -20.18
C GLY A 43 5.53 14.75 -20.93
N GLN A 44 4.90 13.69 -20.40
CA GLN A 44 4.68 12.50 -21.23
C GLN A 44 3.36 12.66 -22.00
N PRO A 45 3.34 12.50 -23.34
CA PRO A 45 2.08 12.35 -24.06
C PRO A 45 1.41 11.13 -23.45
N GLN A 46 0.24 11.34 -22.86
CA GLN A 46 -0.56 10.27 -22.29
C GLN A 46 -0.69 9.19 -23.38
N ARG A 47 -0.06 8.04 -23.19
CA ARG A 47 -0.51 6.83 -23.87
C ARG A 47 -1.87 6.54 -23.25
N VAL A 48 -2.90 7.14 -23.84
CA VAL A 48 -4.29 6.81 -23.58
C VAL A 48 -4.43 5.37 -24.04
N VAL A 49 -4.20 4.44 -23.13
CA VAL A 49 -4.84 3.14 -23.24
C VAL A 49 -6.30 3.48 -23.02
N GLU A 50 -7.05 3.57 -24.12
CA GLU A 50 -8.50 3.70 -24.10
C GLU A 50 -9.04 2.45 -23.38
N ALA A 51 -9.10 2.52 -22.06
CA ALA A 51 -9.89 1.62 -21.27
C ALA A 51 -11.35 1.84 -21.70
N PRO A 52 -12.14 0.77 -21.86
CA PRO A 52 -13.53 0.88 -22.30
C PRO A 52 -14.25 1.93 -21.42
N ALA A 53 -14.81 2.92 -22.11
CA ALA A 53 -15.39 4.12 -21.54
C ALA A 53 -16.64 3.79 -20.73
N GLU A 54 -16.49 3.47 -19.44
CA GLU A 54 -17.65 3.33 -18.54
C GLU A 54 -17.44 3.93 -17.14
N GLN A 55 -16.26 4.47 -16.82
CA GLN A 55 -16.04 5.11 -15.51
C GLN A 55 -15.72 6.60 -15.68
N PRO A 56 -16.46 7.50 -15.00
CA PRO A 56 -16.07 8.90 -14.95
C PRO A 56 -14.66 8.99 -14.38
N HIS A 57 -13.80 9.77 -15.04
CA HIS A 57 -12.42 9.95 -14.63
C HIS A 57 -12.38 10.83 -13.38
N LEU A 58 -12.66 10.24 -12.22
CA LEU A 58 -12.66 10.90 -10.92
C LEU A 58 -11.24 11.31 -10.53
N SER A 59 -11.12 12.44 -9.83
CA SER A 59 -9.84 12.80 -9.22
C SER A 59 -9.49 11.78 -8.13
N PHE A 60 -8.19 11.55 -7.90
CA PHE A 60 -7.73 10.66 -6.84
C PHE A 60 -8.35 11.02 -5.47
N LYS A 61 -8.52 12.32 -5.19
CA LYS A 61 -9.16 12.80 -3.96
C LYS A 61 -10.62 12.35 -3.85
N GLU A 62 -11.40 12.46 -4.92
CA GLU A 62 -12.79 12.03 -4.93
C GLU A 62 -12.92 10.51 -4.78
N GLN A 63 -12.04 9.75 -5.43
CA GLN A 63 -11.98 8.30 -5.28
C GLN A 63 -11.72 7.89 -3.82
N VAL A 64 -10.73 8.51 -3.18
CA VAL A 64 -10.39 8.25 -1.78
C VAL A 64 -11.57 8.61 -0.85
N ILE A 65 -12.20 9.77 -1.06
CA ILE A 65 -13.35 10.20 -0.26
C ILE A 65 -14.54 9.23 -0.44
N GLY A 66 -14.84 8.82 -1.66
CA GLY A 66 -15.91 7.87 -1.95
C GLY A 66 -15.70 6.52 -1.26
N VAL A 67 -14.48 5.97 -1.34
CA VAL A 67 -14.11 4.72 -0.62
C VAL A 67 -14.22 4.88 0.89
N ALA A 68 -13.75 6.00 1.44
CA ALA A 68 -13.81 6.28 2.87
C ALA A 68 -15.27 6.37 3.36
N GLN A 69 -16.14 7.07 2.62
CA GLN A 69 -17.56 7.20 2.95
C GLN A 69 -18.29 5.86 2.84
N LYS A 70 -18.04 5.08 1.78
CA LYS A 70 -18.62 3.74 1.61
C LYS A 70 -18.23 2.79 2.75
N THR A 71 -16.96 2.80 3.14
CA THR A 71 -16.44 1.96 4.22
C THR A 71 -17.02 2.40 5.56
N ARG A 72 -16.97 3.71 5.86
CA ARG A 72 -17.52 4.26 7.11
C ARG A 72 -19.03 4.05 7.23
N GLY A 73 -19.78 4.21 6.14
CA GLY A 73 -21.20 3.93 6.10
C GLY A 73 -21.51 2.46 6.39
N THR A 74 -20.70 1.55 5.86
CA THR A 74 -20.83 0.10 6.13
C THR A 74 -20.50 -0.23 7.59
N VAL A 75 -19.38 0.27 8.11
CA VAL A 75 -18.92 0.00 9.49
C VAL A 75 -19.87 0.60 10.53
N LEU A 76 -20.41 1.79 10.29
CA LEU A 76 -21.32 2.48 11.21
C LEU A 76 -22.80 2.15 11.00
N ASN A 77 -23.12 1.22 10.09
CA ASN A 77 -24.49 0.89 9.69
C ASN A 77 -25.33 2.12 9.29
N LYS A 78 -24.71 3.05 8.54
CA LYS A 78 -25.33 4.28 8.01
C LYS A 78 -25.52 4.13 6.49
N PRO A 79 -26.69 3.66 6.01
CA PRO A 79 -26.91 3.38 4.59
C PRO A 79 -26.78 4.63 3.71
N GLU A 80 -27.29 5.79 4.16
CA GLU A 80 -27.19 7.06 3.45
C GLU A 80 -25.73 7.45 3.13
N LEU A 81 -24.82 7.25 4.10
CA LEU A 81 -23.40 7.56 3.93
C LEU A 81 -22.72 6.57 2.96
N LYS A 82 -23.16 5.31 2.98
CA LYS A 82 -22.67 4.28 2.06
C LYS A 82 -23.10 4.59 0.63
N GLU A 83 -24.37 4.95 0.45
CA GLU A 83 -24.94 5.31 -0.85
C GLU A 83 -24.31 6.58 -1.42
N HIS A 84 -24.10 7.61 -0.58
CA HIS A 84 -23.38 8.81 -1.01
C HIS A 84 -21.95 8.49 -1.44
N GLY A 85 -21.20 7.68 -0.67
CA GLY A 85 -19.86 7.24 -1.06
C GLY A 85 -19.83 6.48 -2.38
N GLN A 86 -20.87 5.68 -2.66
CA GLN A 86 -21.05 4.98 -3.92
C GLN A 86 -21.37 5.95 -5.07
N GLN A 87 -22.24 6.94 -4.85
CA GLN A 87 -22.56 7.97 -5.84
C GLN A 87 -21.35 8.84 -6.20
N VAL A 88 -20.47 9.13 -5.23
CA VAL A 88 -19.20 9.82 -5.48
C VAL A 88 -18.29 8.98 -6.37
N LEU A 89 -18.19 7.67 -6.13
CA LEU A 89 -17.42 6.74 -6.97
C LEU A 89 -18.00 6.53 -8.37
N GLU A 90 -19.31 6.77 -8.53
CA GLU A 90 -20.00 6.75 -9.82
C GLU A 90 -20.00 8.13 -10.50
N GLY A 91 -19.39 9.15 -9.91
CA GLY A 91 -19.39 10.53 -10.42
C GLY A 91 -20.77 11.18 -10.48
N ARG A 92 -21.74 10.66 -9.73
CA ARG A 92 -23.13 11.17 -9.66
C ARG A 92 -23.32 12.23 -8.57
N ALA A 93 -22.41 12.30 -7.61
CA ALA A 93 -22.46 13.25 -6.49
C ALA A 93 -21.06 13.84 -6.19
N PRO A 94 -20.98 15.10 -5.72
CA PRO A 94 -19.73 15.69 -5.28
C PRO A 94 -19.22 15.05 -3.99
N ALA A 95 -17.90 15.02 -3.80
CA ALA A 95 -17.28 14.43 -2.60
C ALA A 95 -17.60 15.20 -1.29
N THR A 96 -17.98 16.47 -1.40
CA THR A 96 -18.36 17.34 -0.29
C THR A 96 -19.83 17.15 0.06
N LYS A 97 -20.12 16.99 1.35
CA LYS A 97 -21.52 16.95 1.83
C LYS A 97 -22.18 18.32 1.65
N PRO A 98 -23.45 18.40 1.25
CA PRO A 98 -24.19 19.65 1.32
C PRO A 98 -24.31 20.08 2.80
N GLY A 99 -23.69 21.20 3.20
CA GLY A 99 -23.97 21.84 4.50
C GLY A 99 -22.81 22.12 5.46
N HIS A 100 -21.58 22.34 4.98
CA HIS A 100 -20.55 22.98 5.82
C HIS A 100 -19.85 24.09 5.03
N GLU A 101 -20.41 25.30 5.13
CA GLU A 101 -19.65 26.55 5.09
C GLU A 101 -19.07 26.84 6.48
#